data_AF-A0A2K1KEC6-F1
#
_entry.id   AF-A0A2K1KEC6-F1
#
_cell.length_a   1.000
_cell.length_b   1.000
_cell.length_c   1.000
_cell.angle_alpha   90.00
_cell.angle_beta   90.00
_cell.angle_gamma   90.00
#
_symmetry.space_group_name_H-M   'P 1'
#
loop_
_entity.id
_entity.type
_entity.pdbx_description
1 polymer ?
#
loop_
_entity_poly.entity_id
_entity_poly.type
_entity_poly.pdbx_seq_one_letter_code
_entity_poly.pdbx_strand_id
1 'polypeptide(L)'
;MGVCCPKMAPAKHKDEQLNSNPSAVVPASSSPTYCESSPSETAPSEMTYADAESNLPRVQLIGDVLCLFTLRVLIALQFKGVVVDATWLTPADLTNPKVVNTSPDGKYPVLKYGHHKIVHSTDVMLEYIEETFQDPTLIPSPIRSEVMNWVAFIRDEFTPIVGQLVYDGSPLVQQELRPNLESAFAKLDSGKLVHGKQGRFFFGNHFTLVDVYLIPALLLVDVAKFFRGIEIGAAHPHLLSYSLGLHSFPNYAPVRVDLELLKGAIAKVLDERAPSPLIVMTVLQHRSISWHLEKLLALADELLVNKLEIEVGEFGRRGAGKRMQLLWKMYGRLVDLMQEHAQIEERVIFPAIDCTEEGMSESALMDHARDLPVMNGIREDIKGVMALEQGGSDHLEGLQALAARLRVYQKNVVEHYHEEERDLLPQLNIADIGRDKQEELVIQCFGVMEESHGRLLPFLLQGLERHEVNQYLGLFQKSFEGGNSRLFMRMSSCLENADEEFNEVCKVAQERMGEVMAPAKDNA
;
A
#
# COMPACT_ATOMS: atom_id res chain seq x y z
N MET A 1 8.79 -19.98 -5.17
CA MET A 1 7.63 -20.23 -6.07
C MET A 1 7.50 -19.04 -7.02
N GLY A 2 7.27 -19.30 -8.31
CA GLY A 2 7.30 -18.31 -9.39
C GLY A 2 6.05 -17.45 -9.48
N VAL A 3 5.69 -16.78 -8.38
CA VAL A 3 4.79 -15.62 -8.48
C VAL A 3 5.59 -14.53 -9.19
N CYS A 4 4.98 -13.89 -10.18
CA CYS A 4 5.58 -12.81 -10.96
C CYS A 4 5.75 -11.56 -10.07
N CYS A 5 6.59 -11.66 -9.04
CA CYS A 5 7.07 -10.50 -8.32
C CYS A 5 7.96 -9.73 -9.29
N PRO A 6 7.73 -8.41 -9.49
CA PRO A 6 8.76 -7.59 -10.09
C PRO A 6 10.05 -7.81 -9.31
N LYS A 7 11.15 -8.14 -10.00
CA LYS A 7 12.46 -8.23 -9.35
C LYS A 7 12.74 -6.86 -8.72
N MET A 8 12.82 -6.80 -7.39
CA MET A 8 13.35 -5.63 -6.70
C MET A 8 14.80 -5.44 -7.17
N ALA A 9 15.11 -4.24 -7.66
CA ALA A 9 16.47 -3.91 -8.04
C ALA A 9 17.34 -3.83 -6.77
N PRO A 10 18.49 -4.53 -6.70
CA PRO A 10 19.47 -4.22 -5.67
C PRO A 10 20.03 -2.81 -5.91
N ALA A 11 20.16 -2.03 -4.84
CA ALA A 11 20.79 -0.70 -4.87
C ALA A 11 22.18 -0.80 -5.52
N LYS A 12 22.35 -0.15 -6.67
CA LYS A 12 23.65 -0.07 -7.36
C LYS A 12 24.18 1.35 -7.32
N HIS A 13 25.09 1.57 -6.38
CA HIS A 13 26.16 2.55 -6.52
C HIS A 13 27.15 2.10 -7.59
N LYS A 14 27.36 2.93 -8.62
CA LYS A 14 28.65 3.46 -9.11
C LYS A 14 28.64 3.78 -10.60
N ASP A 15 29.12 4.99 -10.89
CA ASP A 15 30.09 5.39 -11.92
C ASP A 15 30.21 4.51 -13.17
N GLU A 16 29.91 5.07 -14.35
CA GLU A 16 30.97 5.52 -15.27
C GLU A 16 30.40 6.16 -16.56
N GLN A 17 30.91 7.37 -16.80
CA GLN A 17 31.42 7.95 -18.05
C GLN A 17 30.62 7.89 -19.36
N LEU A 18 30.21 9.11 -19.74
CA LEU A 18 29.90 9.54 -21.10
C LEU A 18 31.00 9.18 -22.10
N ASN A 19 30.60 8.77 -23.31
CA ASN A 19 31.29 9.27 -24.48
C ASN A 19 30.36 9.52 -25.68
N SER A 20 30.53 10.73 -26.19
CA SER A 20 30.05 11.33 -27.45
C SER A 20 30.41 10.50 -28.70
N ASN A 21 29.81 10.60 -29.89
CA ASN A 21 29.54 11.78 -30.71
C ASN A 21 28.86 11.33 -32.06
N PRO A 22 28.67 12.15 -33.13
CA PRO A 22 27.33 12.48 -33.65
C PRO A 22 27.08 12.14 -35.15
N SER A 23 25.86 12.48 -35.63
CA SER A 23 25.52 12.96 -36.99
C SER A 23 25.67 11.97 -38.17
N ALA A 24 24.93 12.04 -39.27
CA ALA A 24 23.74 12.78 -39.70
C ALA A 24 23.40 12.32 -41.15
N VAL A 25 22.25 12.83 -41.63
CA VAL A 25 21.89 13.14 -43.03
C VAL A 25 21.27 12.03 -43.92
N VAL A 26 20.02 12.34 -44.27
CA VAL A 26 19.13 11.99 -45.40
C VAL A 26 19.80 12.54 -46.74
N PRO A 27 19.26 12.57 -47.99
CA PRO A 27 17.88 12.34 -48.41
C PRO A 27 17.60 11.75 -49.83
N ALA A 28 16.29 11.56 -50.03
CA ALA A 28 15.49 12.01 -51.18
C ALA A 28 15.16 11.07 -52.37
N SER A 29 13.84 11.07 -52.63
CA SER A 29 13.13 11.01 -53.91
C SER A 29 13.01 9.61 -54.55
N SER A 30 11.87 9.18 -55.09
CA SER A 30 10.81 9.91 -55.80
C SER A 30 9.54 9.06 -55.91
N SER A 31 8.38 9.71 -55.86
CA SER A 31 7.10 9.27 -56.46
C SER A 31 6.90 10.09 -57.76
N PRO A 32 5.82 9.96 -58.56
CA PRO A 32 4.62 9.10 -58.46
C PRO A 32 4.16 8.47 -59.79
N THR A 33 3.19 7.54 -59.78
CA THR A 33 2.18 7.50 -60.86
C THR A 33 0.87 6.86 -60.39
N TYR A 34 -0.20 7.63 -60.50
CA TYR A 34 -1.61 7.22 -60.38
C TYR A 34 -2.04 6.39 -61.59
N CYS A 35 -2.86 5.36 -61.37
CA CYS A 35 -3.87 4.91 -62.33
C CYS A 35 -5.08 4.36 -61.58
N GLU A 36 -6.20 5.06 -61.78
CA GLU A 36 -7.54 4.69 -61.34
C GLU A 36 -8.10 3.55 -62.21
N SER A 37 -8.75 2.56 -61.59
CA SER A 37 -9.89 1.85 -62.19
C SER A 37 -10.73 1.20 -61.09
N SER A 38 -12.03 1.50 -61.09
CA SER A 38 -13.07 0.96 -60.20
C SER A 38 -13.84 -0.19 -60.92
N PRO A 39 -14.87 -0.81 -60.32
CA PRO A 39 -14.79 -2.17 -59.77
C PRO A 39 -15.66 -3.19 -60.54
N SER A 40 -15.30 -4.48 -60.47
CA SER A 40 -16.22 -5.57 -60.82
C SER A 40 -16.85 -6.14 -59.55
N GLU A 41 -18.15 -5.94 -59.41
CA GLU A 41 -18.98 -6.51 -58.35
C GLU A 41 -19.03 -8.04 -58.48
N THR A 42 -18.52 -8.74 -57.46
CA THR A 42 -18.88 -10.13 -57.17
C THR A 42 -19.34 -10.14 -55.71
N ALA A 43 -20.61 -10.50 -55.51
CA ALA A 43 -21.22 -10.59 -54.18
C ALA A 43 -20.47 -11.63 -53.32
N PRO A 44 -20.08 -11.31 -52.07
CA PRO A 44 -19.51 -12.31 -51.18
C PRO A 44 -20.63 -13.16 -50.57
N SER A 45 -20.42 -14.47 -50.62
CA SER A 45 -21.23 -15.50 -49.95
C SER A 45 -21.36 -15.20 -48.44
N GLU A 46 -22.57 -15.34 -47.91
CA GLU A 46 -22.84 -15.28 -46.46
C GLU A 46 -22.02 -16.34 -45.71
N MET A 47 -20.90 -15.91 -45.13
CA MET A 47 -20.10 -16.72 -44.22
C MET A 47 -20.89 -16.89 -42.92
N THR A 48 -21.11 -18.13 -42.47
CA THR A 48 -21.83 -18.38 -41.22
C THR A 48 -21.01 -17.85 -40.03
N TYR A 49 -21.66 -17.51 -38.92
CA TYR A 49 -20.96 -17.04 -37.71
C TYR A 49 -19.85 -18.01 -37.24
N ALA A 50 -20.05 -19.33 -37.44
CA ALA A 50 -19.06 -20.36 -37.13
C ALA A 50 -17.86 -20.36 -38.10
N ASP A 51 -18.10 -20.10 -39.39
CA ASP A 51 -17.03 -19.98 -40.39
C ASP A 51 -16.21 -18.70 -40.19
N ALA A 52 -16.85 -17.60 -39.75
CA ALA A 52 -16.18 -16.35 -39.41
C ALA A 52 -15.26 -16.50 -38.18
N GLU A 53 -15.69 -17.25 -37.16
CA GLU A 53 -14.89 -17.55 -35.96
C GLU A 53 -13.68 -18.45 -36.26
N SER A 54 -13.81 -19.36 -37.24
CA SER A 54 -12.74 -20.26 -37.67
C SER A 54 -11.58 -19.56 -38.40
N ASN A 55 -11.82 -18.36 -38.94
CA ASN A 55 -10.83 -17.56 -39.69
C ASN A 55 -10.09 -16.52 -38.83
N LEU A 56 -10.40 -16.40 -37.55
CA LEU A 56 -9.71 -15.46 -36.66
C LEU A 56 -8.28 -15.91 -36.36
N PRO A 57 -7.30 -14.98 -36.30
CA PRO A 57 -5.94 -15.33 -35.93
C PRO A 57 -5.91 -15.92 -34.52
N ARG A 58 -5.16 -17.02 -34.35
CA ARG A 58 -5.03 -17.74 -33.08
C ARG A 58 -3.60 -17.68 -32.57
N VAL A 59 -3.44 -17.18 -31.35
CA VAL A 59 -2.15 -17.05 -30.66
C VAL A 59 -2.11 -17.98 -29.47
N GLN A 60 -1.02 -18.73 -29.30
CA GLN A 60 -0.82 -19.52 -28.09
C GLN A 60 -0.20 -18.64 -27.00
N LEU A 61 -0.79 -18.68 -25.81
CA LEU A 61 -0.31 -17.96 -24.63
C LEU A 61 -0.15 -18.92 -23.46
N ILE A 62 1.07 -19.07 -22.96
CA ILE A 62 1.35 -19.85 -21.76
C ILE A 62 1.61 -18.87 -20.63
N GLY A 63 0.88 -18.94 -19.52
CA GLY A 63 1.06 -17.98 -18.43
C GLY A 63 0.28 -18.29 -17.18
N ASP A 64 0.31 -17.37 -16.22
CA ASP A 64 -0.46 -17.43 -14.99
C ASP A 64 -1.66 -16.49 -15.10
N VAL A 65 -2.86 -17.01 -14.82
CA VAL A 65 -4.12 -16.25 -14.91
C VAL A 65 -4.18 -15.09 -13.91
N LEU A 66 -3.43 -15.16 -12.82
CA LEU A 66 -3.36 -14.10 -11.79
C LEU A 66 -2.22 -13.10 -12.05
N CYS A 67 -1.37 -13.35 -13.05
CA CYS A 67 -0.22 -12.52 -13.35
C CYS A 67 -0.60 -11.27 -14.15
N LEU A 68 -0.23 -10.10 -13.64
CA LEU A 68 -0.49 -8.80 -14.27
C LEU A 68 0.20 -8.64 -15.62
N PHE A 69 1.40 -9.21 -15.75
CA PHE A 69 2.16 -9.20 -16.99
C PHE A 69 1.44 -10.04 -18.07
N THR A 70 0.92 -11.21 -17.69
CA THR A 70 0.05 -12.03 -18.55
C THR A 70 -1.23 -11.28 -18.90
N LEU A 71 -1.82 -10.57 -17.94
CA LEU A 71 -3.03 -9.78 -18.17
C LEU A 71 -2.82 -8.64 -19.19
N ARG A 72 -1.66 -7.96 -19.19
CA ARG A 72 -1.34 -6.95 -20.23
C ARG A 72 -1.45 -7.54 -21.64
N VAL A 73 -0.87 -8.71 -21.83
CA VAL A 73 -0.89 -9.41 -23.13
C VAL A 73 -2.32 -9.82 -23.50
N LEU A 74 -3.10 -10.34 -22.55
CA LEU A 74 -4.49 -10.71 -22.76
C LEU A 74 -5.37 -9.52 -23.17
N ILE A 75 -5.24 -8.39 -22.47
CA ILE A 75 -6.01 -7.17 -22.80
C ILE A 75 -5.67 -6.69 -24.21
N ALA A 76 -4.39 -6.71 -24.59
CA ALA A 76 -3.96 -6.33 -25.93
C ALA A 76 -4.55 -7.27 -27.00
N LEU A 77 -4.44 -8.59 -26.82
CA LEU A 77 -5.00 -9.57 -27.77
C LEU A 77 -6.52 -9.46 -27.86
N GLN A 78 -7.21 -9.22 -26.74
CA GLN A 78 -8.65 -8.99 -26.69
C GLN A 78 -9.04 -7.74 -27.49
N PHE A 79 -8.31 -6.64 -27.36
CA PHE A 79 -8.54 -5.42 -28.14
C PHE A 79 -8.32 -5.64 -29.64
N LYS A 80 -7.33 -6.47 -30.00
CA LYS A 80 -7.02 -6.83 -31.40
C LYS A 80 -8.01 -7.83 -32.01
N GLY A 81 -8.95 -8.38 -31.23
CA GLY A 81 -9.86 -9.44 -31.70
C GLY A 81 -9.14 -10.75 -32.03
N VAL A 82 -8.00 -11.02 -31.38
CA VAL A 82 -7.20 -12.23 -31.61
C VAL A 82 -7.62 -13.32 -30.63
N VAL A 83 -7.86 -14.53 -31.14
CA VAL A 83 -8.26 -15.67 -30.32
C VAL A 83 -7.05 -16.21 -29.57
N VAL A 84 -7.18 -16.36 -28.25
CA VAL A 84 -6.12 -16.89 -27.39
C VAL A 84 -6.33 -18.38 -27.13
N ASP A 85 -5.36 -19.19 -27.53
CA ASP A 85 -5.21 -20.59 -27.12
C ASP A 85 -4.32 -20.64 -25.88
N ALA A 86 -4.96 -20.59 -24.70
CA ALA A 86 -4.25 -20.40 -23.44
C ALA A 86 -3.85 -21.72 -22.78
N THR A 87 -2.65 -21.75 -22.20
CA THR A 87 -2.20 -22.78 -21.25
C THR A 87 -1.91 -22.12 -19.92
N TRP A 88 -2.85 -22.23 -18.98
CA TRP A 88 -2.72 -21.64 -17.65
C TRP A 88 -1.88 -22.51 -16.73
N LEU A 89 -0.92 -21.89 -16.05
CA LEU A 89 0.00 -22.54 -15.15
C LEU A 89 -0.53 -22.53 -13.73
N THR A 90 -0.43 -23.68 -13.08
CA THR A 90 -0.57 -23.81 -11.63
C THR A 90 0.81 -23.83 -10.96
N PRO A 91 0.91 -23.62 -9.64
CA PRO A 91 2.17 -23.81 -8.92
C PRO A 91 2.81 -25.19 -9.14
N ALA A 92 2.01 -26.25 -9.34
CA ALA A 92 2.51 -27.61 -9.62
C ALA A 92 3.17 -27.71 -11.01
N ASP A 93 2.62 -27.01 -12.00
CA ASP A 93 3.14 -27.02 -13.38
C ASP A 93 4.55 -26.42 -13.46
N LEU A 94 4.90 -25.49 -12.57
CA LEU A 94 6.22 -24.89 -12.51
C LEU A 94 7.33 -25.89 -12.09
N THR A 95 6.96 -27.06 -11.57
CA THR A 95 7.91 -28.14 -11.26
C THR A 95 8.03 -29.18 -12.39
N ASN A 96 7.19 -29.09 -13.42
CA ASN A 96 7.16 -30.01 -14.55
C ASN A 96 8.21 -29.63 -15.60
N PRO A 97 9.21 -30.49 -15.90
CA PRO A 97 10.26 -30.18 -16.89
C PRO A 97 9.74 -29.83 -18.29
N LYS A 98 8.61 -30.43 -18.72
CA LYS A 98 8.02 -30.13 -20.04
C LYS A 98 7.51 -28.69 -20.13
N VAL A 99 6.94 -28.19 -19.04
CA VAL A 99 6.43 -26.83 -18.92
C VAL A 99 7.61 -25.86 -18.76
N VAL A 100 8.55 -26.15 -17.86
CA VAL A 100 9.76 -25.35 -17.66
C VAL A 100 10.55 -25.18 -18.96
N ASN A 101 10.68 -26.21 -19.80
CA ASN A 101 11.35 -26.11 -21.09
C ASN A 101 10.68 -25.15 -22.09
N THR A 102 9.42 -24.75 -21.85
CA THR A 102 8.76 -23.73 -22.68
C THR A 102 9.28 -22.32 -22.39
N SER A 103 9.80 -22.06 -21.20
CA SER A 103 10.45 -20.81 -20.83
C SER A 103 11.81 -21.09 -20.19
N PRO A 104 12.94 -20.94 -20.92
CA PRO A 104 14.26 -21.33 -20.42
C PRO A 104 14.70 -20.67 -19.10
N ASP A 105 14.12 -19.53 -18.73
CA ASP A 105 14.40 -18.83 -17.47
C ASP A 105 13.27 -18.97 -16.43
N GLY A 106 12.26 -19.78 -16.71
CA GLY A 106 11.10 -20.00 -15.86
C GLY A 106 10.13 -18.82 -15.78
N LYS A 107 10.27 -17.79 -16.63
CA LYS A 107 9.37 -16.62 -16.62
C LYS A 107 8.23 -16.76 -17.62
N TYR A 108 7.08 -16.26 -17.23
CA TYR A 108 5.86 -16.25 -18.02
C TYR A 108 5.27 -14.83 -18.03
N PRO A 109 4.49 -14.44 -19.05
CA PRO A 109 3.96 -15.27 -20.13
C PRO A 109 4.97 -15.70 -21.22
N VAL A 110 4.58 -16.68 -22.04
CA VAL A 110 5.22 -17.06 -23.31
C VAL A 110 4.18 -16.93 -24.43
N LEU A 111 4.50 -16.15 -25.46
CA LEU A 111 3.65 -15.91 -26.62
C LEU A 111 4.18 -16.73 -27.81
N LYS A 112 3.30 -17.42 -28.55
CA LYS A 112 3.67 -18.06 -29.82
C LYS A 112 2.65 -17.78 -30.91
N TYR A 113 3.17 -17.41 -32.08
CA TYR A 113 2.37 -17.21 -33.29
C TYR A 113 3.20 -17.58 -34.53
N GLY A 114 2.67 -18.47 -35.37
CA GLY A 114 3.42 -19.01 -36.50
C GLY A 114 4.75 -19.64 -36.06
N HIS A 115 5.86 -19.13 -36.59
CA HIS A 115 7.22 -19.55 -36.23
C HIS A 115 7.87 -18.73 -35.11
N HIS A 116 7.19 -17.67 -34.64
CA HIS A 116 7.72 -16.80 -33.60
C HIS A 116 7.34 -17.31 -32.22
N LYS A 117 8.33 -17.32 -31.32
CA LYS A 117 8.17 -17.59 -29.90
C LYS A 117 8.85 -16.48 -29.13
N ILE A 118 8.07 -15.72 -28.38
CA ILE A 118 8.57 -14.62 -27.55
C ILE A 118 8.48 -15.03 -26.08
N VAL A 119 9.58 -14.85 -25.38
CA VAL A 119 9.78 -15.20 -23.97
C VAL A 119 10.30 -13.96 -23.22
N HIS A 120 10.13 -13.94 -21.90
CA HIS A 120 10.76 -13.01 -20.94
C HIS A 120 10.18 -11.59 -20.83
N SER A 121 9.93 -10.86 -21.93
CA SER A 121 9.51 -9.45 -21.87
C SER A 121 8.11 -9.25 -22.43
N THR A 122 7.21 -8.74 -21.58
CA THR A 122 5.88 -8.35 -22.04
C THR A 122 5.89 -7.12 -22.93
N ASP A 123 6.84 -6.20 -22.76
CA ASP A 123 6.97 -5.05 -23.67
C ASP A 123 7.26 -5.53 -25.11
N VAL A 124 8.19 -6.49 -25.26
CA VAL A 124 8.51 -7.10 -26.57
C VAL A 124 7.31 -7.87 -27.14
N MET A 125 6.51 -8.53 -26.30
CA MET A 125 5.28 -9.19 -26.75
C MET A 125 4.24 -8.19 -27.25
N LEU A 126 4.07 -7.07 -26.54
CA LEU A 126 3.10 -6.03 -26.92
C LEU A 126 3.54 -5.29 -28.19
N GLU A 127 4.84 -5.03 -28.35
CA GLU A 127 5.42 -4.52 -29.61
C GLU A 127 5.14 -5.49 -30.77
N TYR A 128 5.44 -6.78 -30.59
CA TYR A 128 5.17 -7.80 -31.61
C TYR A 128 3.68 -7.91 -31.97
N ILE A 129 2.79 -7.84 -30.98
CA ILE A 129 1.33 -7.84 -31.19
C ILE A 129 0.91 -6.61 -32.00
N GLU A 130 1.44 -5.42 -31.67
CA GLU A 130 1.14 -4.19 -32.38
C GLU A 130 1.63 -4.21 -33.84
N GLU A 131 2.82 -4.77 -34.09
CA GLU A 131 3.38 -4.91 -35.44
C GLU A 131 2.66 -5.97 -36.29
N THR A 132 2.27 -7.08 -35.67
CA THR A 132 1.66 -8.25 -36.34
C THR A 132 0.18 -8.02 -36.63
N PHE A 133 -0.55 -7.45 -35.68
CA PHE A 133 -1.99 -7.20 -35.78
C PHE A 133 -2.23 -5.69 -35.78
N GLN A 134 -2.06 -5.05 -36.93
CA GLN A 134 -1.98 -3.57 -37.01
C GLN A 134 -3.31 -2.88 -36.68
N ASP A 135 -4.43 -3.48 -37.06
CA ASP A 135 -5.77 -2.90 -36.88
C ASP A 135 -6.61 -3.70 -35.86
N PRO A 136 -7.22 -3.06 -34.85
CA PRO A 136 -7.07 -1.66 -34.46
C PRO A 136 -5.74 -1.36 -33.73
N THR A 137 -5.15 -0.17 -33.89
CA THR A 137 -3.86 0.22 -33.25
C THR A 137 -4.00 0.59 -31.76
N LEU A 138 -3.06 0.15 -30.92
CA LEU A 138 -2.93 0.58 -29.52
C LEU A 138 -2.09 1.86 -29.37
N ILE A 139 -1.37 2.27 -30.43
CA ILE A 139 -0.45 3.41 -30.42
C ILE A 139 -0.75 4.35 -31.60
N PRO A 140 -1.86 5.13 -31.55
CA PRO A 140 -2.25 5.99 -32.65
C PRO A 140 -1.18 7.05 -32.93
N SER A 141 -0.73 7.16 -34.20
CA SER A 141 0.36 8.05 -34.61
C SER A 141 0.26 9.51 -34.11
N PRO A 142 -0.92 10.18 -34.09
CA PRO A 142 -1.02 11.56 -33.63
C PRO A 142 -0.66 11.76 -32.15
N ILE A 143 -0.82 10.73 -31.32
CA ILE A 143 -0.59 10.77 -29.87
C ILE A 143 0.48 9.77 -29.41
N ARG A 144 1.25 9.19 -30.34
CA ARG A 144 2.25 8.14 -30.07
C ARG A 144 3.19 8.53 -28.93
N SER A 145 3.78 9.73 -29.00
CA SER A 145 4.75 10.18 -28.00
C SER A 145 4.11 10.31 -26.60
N GLU A 146 2.88 10.82 -26.53
CA GLU A 146 2.14 10.94 -25.27
C GLU A 146 1.79 9.57 -24.69
N VAL A 147 1.29 8.64 -25.53
CA VAL A 147 1.00 7.25 -25.14
C VAL A 147 2.25 6.60 -24.56
N MET A 148 3.39 6.68 -25.25
CA MET A 148 4.63 6.04 -24.79
C MET A 148 5.19 6.67 -23.51
N ASN A 149 5.06 7.98 -23.34
CA ASN A 149 5.47 8.67 -22.10
C ASN A 149 4.64 8.18 -20.89
N TRP A 150 3.33 8.05 -21.06
CA TRP A 150 2.45 7.53 -20.01
C TRP A 150 2.70 6.05 -19.73
N VAL A 151 2.91 5.24 -20.78
CA VAL A 151 3.29 3.82 -20.62
C VAL A 151 4.58 3.69 -19.82
N ALA A 152 5.62 4.48 -20.14
CA ALA A 152 6.88 4.47 -19.40
C ALA A 152 6.66 4.83 -17.93
N PHE A 153 5.93 5.91 -17.64
CA PHE A 153 5.60 6.30 -16.27
C PHE A 153 4.85 5.19 -15.51
N ILE A 154 3.83 4.58 -16.12
CA ILE A 154 3.06 3.52 -15.48
C ILE A 154 3.91 2.27 -15.23
N ARG A 155 4.76 1.91 -16.18
CA ARG A 155 5.62 0.73 -16.11
C ARG A 155 6.75 0.89 -15.11
N ASP A 156 7.41 2.05 -15.13
CA ASP A 156 8.69 2.26 -14.46
C ASP A 156 8.55 2.92 -13.08
N GLU A 157 7.46 3.65 -12.84
CA GLU A 157 7.21 4.34 -11.56
C GLU A 157 5.98 3.78 -10.85
N PHE A 158 4.80 3.82 -11.46
CA PHE A 158 3.55 3.47 -10.77
C PHE A 158 3.44 1.98 -10.43
N THR A 159 3.64 1.09 -11.40
CA THR A 159 3.50 -0.36 -11.19
C THR A 159 4.48 -0.88 -10.13
N PRO A 160 5.78 -0.49 -10.11
CA PRO A 160 6.70 -0.90 -9.07
C PRO A 160 6.29 -0.43 -7.67
N ILE A 161 5.80 0.80 -7.52
CA ILE A 161 5.33 1.32 -6.23
C ILE A 161 4.18 0.45 -5.70
N VAL A 162 3.12 0.27 -6.50
CA VAL A 162 1.95 -0.52 -6.06
C VAL A 162 2.34 -1.99 -5.85
N GLY A 163 3.20 -2.55 -6.72
CA GLY A 163 3.72 -3.89 -6.58
C GLY A 163 4.44 -4.10 -5.24
N GLN A 164 5.33 -3.19 -4.85
CA GLN A 164 6.02 -3.27 -3.56
C GLN A 164 5.03 -3.19 -2.39
N LEU A 165 4.09 -2.24 -2.42
CA LEU A 165 3.08 -2.08 -1.37
C LEU A 165 2.18 -3.31 -1.17
N VAL A 166 1.91 -4.06 -2.23
CA VAL A 166 1.09 -5.27 -2.20
C VAL A 166 1.88 -6.50 -1.74
N TYR A 167 3.10 -6.68 -2.27
CA TYR A 167 3.88 -7.90 -2.07
C TYR A 167 4.87 -7.82 -0.90
N ASP A 168 5.04 -6.63 -0.30
CA ASP A 168 5.81 -6.43 0.93
C ASP A 168 4.86 -6.19 2.11
N GLY A 169 5.04 -6.98 3.17
CA GLY A 169 4.27 -6.89 4.40
C GLY A 169 4.73 -5.80 5.35
N SER A 170 5.93 -5.24 5.13
CA SER A 170 6.57 -4.33 6.06
C SER A 170 5.84 -2.99 6.15
N PRO A 171 5.46 -2.52 7.34
CA PRO A 171 4.92 -1.17 7.49
C PRO A 171 5.96 -0.09 7.19
N LEU A 172 7.26 -0.37 7.30
CA LEU A 172 8.33 0.57 6.92
C LEU A 172 8.30 0.88 5.41
N VAL A 173 8.17 -0.16 4.58
CA VAL A 173 8.05 -0.01 3.12
C VAL A 173 6.78 0.77 2.76
N GLN A 174 5.68 0.53 3.48
CA GLN A 174 4.45 1.27 3.28
C GLN A 174 4.63 2.77 3.56
N GLN A 175 5.32 3.10 4.64
CA GLN A 175 5.59 4.48 5.02
C GLN A 175 6.47 5.21 4.01
N GLU A 176 7.56 4.55 3.58
CA GLU A 176 8.50 5.10 2.60
C GLU A 176 7.82 5.38 1.25
N LEU A 177 6.95 4.47 0.80
CA LEU A 177 6.35 4.56 -0.54
C LEU A 177 5.04 5.37 -0.60
N ARG A 178 4.40 5.68 0.54
CA ARG A 178 3.12 6.41 0.57
C ARG A 178 3.18 7.76 -0.15
N PRO A 179 4.20 8.63 0.05
CA PRO A 179 4.30 9.90 -0.66
C PRO A 179 4.50 9.73 -2.17
N ASN A 180 5.26 8.72 -2.58
CA ASN A 180 5.51 8.41 -3.99
C ASN A 180 4.23 7.91 -4.67
N LEU A 181 3.44 7.08 -3.97
CA LEU A 181 2.14 6.63 -4.45
C LEU A 181 1.16 7.80 -4.63
N GLU A 182 1.08 8.69 -3.65
CA GLU A 182 0.20 9.87 -3.71
C GLU A 182 0.57 10.78 -4.89
N SER A 183 1.87 11.04 -5.07
CA SER A 183 2.37 11.78 -6.24
C SER A 183 2.00 11.09 -7.56
N ALA A 184 2.09 9.75 -7.60
CA ALA A 184 1.71 8.98 -8.77
C ALA A 184 0.20 9.03 -9.05
N PHE A 185 -0.65 8.97 -8.02
CA PHE A 185 -2.10 9.18 -8.14
C PHE A 185 -2.43 10.56 -8.66
N ALA A 186 -1.83 11.62 -8.11
CA ALA A 186 -2.03 12.99 -8.56
C ALA A 186 -1.65 13.18 -10.04
N LYS A 187 -0.53 12.57 -10.47
CA LYS A 187 -0.08 12.59 -11.87
C LYS A 187 -1.06 11.85 -12.79
N LEU A 188 -1.49 10.64 -12.42
CA LEU A 188 -2.48 9.87 -13.20
C LEU A 188 -3.84 10.58 -13.28
N ASP A 189 -4.30 11.19 -12.18
CA ASP A 189 -5.54 11.95 -12.16
C ASP A 189 -5.48 13.14 -13.10
N SER A 190 -4.39 13.91 -13.04
CA SER A 190 -4.14 15.04 -13.93
C SER A 190 -4.11 14.60 -15.40
N GLY A 191 -3.45 13.48 -15.69
CA GLY A 191 -3.44 12.88 -17.02
C GLY A 191 -4.85 12.50 -17.50
N LYS A 192 -5.63 11.82 -16.65
CA LYS A 192 -6.99 11.43 -16.97
C LYS A 192 -7.92 12.64 -17.15
N LEU A 193 -7.75 13.72 -16.39
CA LEU A 193 -8.47 14.98 -16.56
C LEU A 193 -8.18 15.63 -17.92
N VAL A 194 -6.90 15.67 -18.32
CA VAL A 194 -6.48 16.30 -19.58
C VAL A 194 -6.94 15.49 -20.79
N HIS A 195 -6.70 14.19 -20.79
CA HIS A 195 -6.88 13.32 -21.96
C HIS A 195 -8.25 12.61 -22.01
N GLY A 196 -8.95 12.49 -20.88
CA GLY A 196 -10.16 11.66 -20.73
C GLY A 196 -11.50 12.35 -21.02
N LYS A 197 -11.51 13.62 -21.46
CA LYS A 197 -12.73 14.46 -21.56
C LYS A 197 -13.85 13.89 -22.44
N GLN A 198 -13.52 13.00 -23.37
CA GLN A 198 -14.47 12.41 -24.31
C GLN A 198 -14.42 10.89 -24.26
N GLY A 199 -14.55 10.27 -23.09
CA GLY A 199 -14.77 8.83 -22.99
C GLY A 199 -14.19 8.16 -21.75
N ARG A 200 -14.44 6.86 -21.65
CA ARG A 200 -14.13 6.07 -20.46
C ARG A 200 -12.64 5.70 -20.34
N PHE A 201 -11.92 5.60 -21.45
CA PHE A 201 -10.50 5.22 -21.49
C PHE A 201 -9.58 6.39 -21.19
N PHE A 202 -8.29 6.13 -20.95
CA PHE A 202 -7.34 7.17 -20.54
C PHE A 202 -7.28 8.32 -21.56
N PHE A 203 -7.23 8.01 -22.85
CA PHE A 203 -7.32 8.95 -23.97
C PHE A 203 -8.76 9.09 -24.53
N GLY A 204 -9.74 9.20 -23.63
CA GLY A 204 -11.14 9.44 -23.96
C GLY A 204 -11.82 8.20 -24.56
N ASN A 205 -12.22 8.27 -25.83
CA ASN A 205 -12.88 7.16 -26.53
C ASN A 205 -11.88 6.15 -27.13
N HIS A 206 -10.60 6.48 -27.13
CA HIS A 206 -9.56 5.62 -27.69
C HIS A 206 -8.96 4.74 -26.60
N PHE A 207 -9.11 3.43 -26.77
CA PHE A 207 -8.37 2.46 -25.97
C PHE A 207 -6.95 2.35 -26.52
N THR A 208 -5.95 2.51 -25.67
CA THR A 208 -4.54 2.62 -26.06
C THR A 208 -3.66 1.70 -25.22
N LEU A 209 -2.37 1.66 -25.55
CA LEU A 209 -1.38 0.95 -24.75
C LEU A 209 -1.32 1.47 -23.30
N VAL A 210 -1.70 2.72 -23.03
CA VAL A 210 -1.79 3.22 -21.65
C VAL A 210 -2.80 2.41 -20.84
N ASP A 211 -3.98 2.14 -21.39
CA ASP A 211 -5.02 1.37 -20.70
C ASP A 211 -4.56 -0.08 -20.43
N VAL A 212 -3.81 -0.67 -21.38
CA VAL A 212 -3.21 -2.01 -21.25
C VAL A 212 -2.28 -2.11 -20.03
N TYR A 213 -1.50 -1.06 -19.75
CA TYR A 213 -0.58 -1.04 -18.59
C TYR A 213 -1.28 -0.60 -17.31
N LEU A 214 -2.20 0.36 -17.39
CA LEU A 214 -2.84 0.97 -16.24
C LEU A 214 -3.85 0.03 -15.57
N ILE A 215 -4.66 -0.69 -16.34
CA ILE A 215 -5.70 -1.57 -15.80
C ILE A 215 -5.12 -2.62 -14.83
N PRO A 216 -4.07 -3.40 -15.19
CA PRO A 216 -3.44 -4.33 -14.25
C PRO A 216 -2.86 -3.66 -13.01
N ALA A 217 -2.27 -2.45 -13.16
CA ALA A 217 -1.72 -1.73 -12.01
C ALA A 217 -2.81 -1.25 -11.04
N LEU A 218 -3.97 -0.80 -11.54
CA LEU A 218 -5.11 -0.40 -10.71
C LEU A 218 -5.78 -1.58 -10.03
N LEU A 219 -5.80 -2.77 -10.63
CA LEU A 219 -6.26 -3.99 -9.94
C LEU A 219 -5.41 -4.29 -8.69
N LEU A 220 -4.11 -4.00 -8.72
CA LEU A 220 -3.29 -4.11 -7.53
C LEU A 220 -3.63 -3.06 -6.47
N VAL A 221 -4.12 -1.87 -6.86
CA VAL A 221 -4.59 -0.89 -5.89
C VAL A 221 -5.81 -1.42 -5.15
N ASP A 222 -6.74 -2.11 -5.83
CA ASP A 222 -7.89 -2.76 -5.16
C ASP A 222 -7.45 -3.85 -4.18
N VAL A 223 -6.38 -4.57 -4.51
CA VAL A 223 -5.77 -5.54 -3.58
C VAL A 223 -5.03 -4.85 -2.43
N ALA A 224 -4.31 -3.77 -2.71
CA ALA A 224 -3.64 -2.94 -1.71
C ALA A 224 -4.66 -2.34 -0.73
N LYS A 225 -5.85 -1.95 -1.20
CA LYS A 225 -6.94 -1.51 -0.33
C LYS A 225 -7.30 -2.54 0.71
N PHE A 226 -7.41 -3.82 0.31
CA PHE A 226 -7.75 -4.91 1.21
C PHE A 226 -6.66 -5.15 2.26
N PHE A 227 -5.39 -5.18 1.86
CA PHE A 227 -4.28 -5.57 2.74
C PHE A 227 -3.63 -4.40 3.49
N ARG A 228 -3.78 -3.18 3.00
CA ARG A 228 -3.03 -1.97 3.39
C ARG A 228 -3.88 -0.71 3.52
N GLY A 229 -5.20 -0.79 3.34
CA GLY A 229 -6.07 0.39 3.38
C GLY A 229 -5.80 1.43 2.28
N ILE A 230 -4.92 1.13 1.32
CA ILE A 230 -4.52 2.04 0.26
C ILE A 230 -5.64 2.16 -0.76
N GLU A 231 -6.14 3.38 -0.95
CA GLU A 231 -7.20 3.65 -1.92
C GLU A 231 -6.95 4.94 -2.70
N ILE A 232 -7.57 5.04 -3.87
CA ILE A 232 -7.61 6.28 -4.65
C ILE A 232 -8.62 7.20 -3.96
N GLY A 233 -8.10 8.17 -3.21
CA GLY A 233 -8.94 9.10 -2.45
C GLY A 233 -9.79 10.02 -3.33
N ALA A 234 -10.77 10.67 -2.70
CA ALA A 234 -11.65 11.65 -3.36
C ALA A 234 -10.90 12.88 -3.91
N ALA A 235 -9.65 13.10 -3.50
CA ALA A 235 -8.74 14.09 -4.07
C ALA A 235 -8.36 13.80 -5.53
N HIS A 236 -8.55 12.56 -6.00
CA HIS A 236 -8.23 12.09 -7.34
C HIS A 236 -9.49 11.61 -8.09
N PRO A 237 -10.49 12.48 -8.33
CA PRO A 237 -11.81 12.07 -8.79
C PRO A 237 -11.81 11.46 -10.20
N HIS A 238 -10.91 11.87 -11.08
CA HIS A 238 -10.84 11.38 -12.46
C HIS A 238 -10.24 9.98 -12.52
N LEU A 239 -9.16 9.76 -11.77
CA LEU A 239 -8.55 8.44 -11.61
C LEU A 239 -9.50 7.50 -10.88
N LEU A 240 -10.16 7.96 -9.82
CA LEU A 240 -11.15 7.18 -9.09
C LEU A 240 -12.30 6.74 -10.01
N SER A 241 -12.84 7.67 -10.82
CA SER A 241 -13.88 7.35 -11.79
C SER A 241 -13.41 6.34 -12.85
N TYR A 242 -12.17 6.43 -13.30
CA TYR A 242 -11.58 5.46 -14.23
C TYR A 242 -11.48 4.08 -13.55
N SER A 243 -10.98 4.03 -12.32
CA SER A 243 -10.79 2.79 -11.57
C SER A 243 -12.11 2.06 -11.33
N LEU A 244 -13.15 2.79 -10.89
CA LEU A 244 -14.49 2.21 -10.68
C LEU A 244 -15.11 1.66 -11.97
N GLY A 245 -14.76 2.26 -13.12
CA GLY A 245 -15.30 1.87 -14.43
C GLY A 245 -14.56 0.71 -15.11
N LEU A 246 -13.33 0.37 -14.69
CA LEU A 246 -12.44 -0.51 -15.47
C LEU A 246 -13.05 -1.89 -15.75
N HIS A 247 -13.80 -2.46 -14.81
CA HIS A 247 -14.39 -3.79 -14.95
C HIS A 247 -15.48 -3.86 -16.04
N SER A 248 -15.98 -2.70 -16.50
CA SER A 248 -16.96 -2.59 -17.58
C SER A 248 -16.32 -2.41 -18.96
N PHE A 249 -14.99 -2.32 -19.06
CA PHE A 249 -14.33 -2.09 -20.33
C PHE A 249 -14.41 -3.36 -21.21
N PRO A 250 -14.86 -3.26 -22.48
CA PRO A 250 -15.03 -4.43 -23.33
C PRO A 250 -13.72 -5.18 -23.61
N ASN A 251 -12.58 -4.49 -23.51
CA ASN A 251 -11.25 -5.06 -23.73
C ASN A 251 -10.66 -5.75 -22.50
N TYR A 252 -11.31 -5.61 -21.33
CA TYR A 252 -10.84 -6.20 -20.07
C TYR A 252 -11.88 -7.12 -19.43
N ALA A 253 -13.16 -6.77 -19.44
CA ALA A 253 -14.23 -7.55 -18.82
C ALA A 253 -14.25 -9.05 -19.20
N PRO A 254 -13.93 -9.45 -20.46
CA PRO A 254 -13.84 -10.86 -20.84
C PRO A 254 -12.62 -11.61 -20.29
N VAL A 255 -11.53 -10.90 -20.02
CA VAL A 255 -10.24 -11.45 -19.55
C VAL A 255 -9.94 -11.03 -18.11
N ARG A 256 -10.97 -10.63 -17.35
CA ARG A 256 -10.81 -10.09 -16.00
C ARG A 256 -10.25 -11.14 -15.04
N VAL A 257 -9.45 -10.67 -14.10
CA VAL A 257 -8.87 -11.50 -13.04
C VAL A 257 -9.88 -11.61 -11.91
N ASP A 258 -10.01 -12.82 -11.34
CA ASP A 258 -10.75 -13.02 -10.11
C ASP A 258 -9.97 -12.42 -8.94
N LEU A 259 -10.51 -11.33 -8.37
CA LEU A 259 -9.88 -10.59 -7.29
C LEU A 259 -9.77 -11.41 -6.00
N GLU A 260 -10.68 -12.35 -5.73
CA GLU A 260 -10.61 -13.19 -4.53
C GLU A 260 -9.50 -14.24 -4.67
N LEU A 261 -9.35 -14.83 -5.84
CA LEU A 261 -8.20 -15.72 -6.12
C LEU A 261 -6.87 -14.96 -6.06
N LEU A 262 -6.83 -13.74 -6.59
CA LEU A 262 -5.64 -12.90 -6.54
C LEU A 262 -5.27 -12.52 -5.09
N LYS A 263 -6.25 -12.11 -4.27
CA LYS A 263 -6.04 -11.87 -2.83
C LYS A 263 -5.52 -13.12 -2.12
N GLY A 264 -6.10 -14.29 -2.38
CA GLY A 264 -5.65 -15.55 -1.80
C GLY A 264 -4.21 -15.92 -2.17
N ALA A 265 -3.84 -15.72 -3.45
CA ALA A 265 -2.47 -15.94 -3.91
C ALA A 265 -1.47 -14.97 -3.24
N ILE A 266 -1.83 -13.69 -3.13
CA ILE A 266 -0.99 -12.67 -2.48
C ILE A 266 -0.87 -12.92 -0.98
N ALA A 267 -1.96 -13.31 -0.29
CA ALA A 267 -1.92 -13.66 1.12
C ALA A 267 -0.89 -14.76 1.40
N LYS A 268 -0.82 -15.78 0.54
CA LYS A 268 0.19 -16.84 0.64
C LYS A 268 1.62 -16.31 0.47
N VAL A 269 1.85 -15.40 -0.48
CA VAL A 269 3.18 -14.78 -0.67
C VAL A 269 3.58 -13.93 0.53
N LEU A 270 2.62 -13.18 1.10
CA LEU A 270 2.85 -12.36 2.27
C LEU A 270 3.17 -13.20 3.51
N ASP A 271 2.56 -14.38 3.66
CA ASP A 271 2.88 -15.32 4.73
C ASP A 271 4.30 -15.91 4.54
N GLU A 272 4.68 -16.26 3.32
CA GLU A 272 6.04 -16.75 2.98
C GLU A 272 7.13 -15.68 3.17
N ARG A 273 6.77 -14.39 3.08
CA ARG A 273 7.69 -13.24 3.18
C ARG A 273 7.29 -12.29 4.32
N ALA A 274 6.72 -12.83 5.39
CA ALA A 274 6.24 -12.02 6.48
C ALA A 274 7.42 -11.20 7.07
N PRO A 275 7.25 -9.88 7.26
CA PRO A 275 8.25 -9.07 7.95
C PRO A 275 8.38 -9.56 9.40
N SER A 276 9.47 -9.18 10.06
CA SER A 276 9.64 -9.44 11.50
C SER A 276 8.42 -8.92 12.27
N PRO A 277 7.74 -9.76 13.06
CA PRO A 277 6.56 -9.35 13.81
C PRO A 277 6.88 -8.30 14.89
N LEU A 278 8.13 -8.25 15.35
CA LEU A 278 8.62 -7.18 16.23
C LEU A 278 8.59 -5.82 15.51
N ILE A 279 9.13 -5.75 14.29
CA ILE A 279 9.09 -4.51 13.48
C ILE A 279 7.63 -4.09 13.26
N VAL A 280 6.75 -5.03 12.89
CA VAL A 280 5.34 -4.71 12.65
C VAL A 280 4.70 -4.13 13.91
N MET A 281 4.85 -4.80 15.06
CA MET A 281 4.27 -4.35 16.31
C MET A 281 4.78 -2.96 16.72
N THR A 282 6.09 -2.72 16.67
CA THR A 282 6.70 -1.45 17.07
C THR A 282 6.25 -0.29 16.18
N VAL A 283 6.31 -0.45 14.85
CA VAL A 283 5.88 0.58 13.92
C VAL A 283 4.39 0.91 14.08
N LEU A 284 3.54 -0.09 14.33
CA LEU A 284 2.13 0.17 14.60
C LEU A 284 1.93 0.93 15.93
N GLN A 285 2.73 0.64 16.97
CA GLN A 285 2.71 1.44 18.20
C GLN A 285 3.15 2.89 17.94
N HIS A 286 4.21 3.12 17.17
CA HIS A 286 4.65 4.47 16.76
C HIS A 286 3.54 5.23 16.03
N ARG A 287 2.85 4.59 15.09
CA ARG A 287 1.73 5.17 14.34
C ARG A 287 0.60 5.60 15.26
N SER A 288 0.19 4.71 16.16
CA SER A 288 -0.85 5.02 17.15
C SER A 288 -0.43 6.20 18.03
N ILE A 289 0.78 6.18 18.58
CA ILE A 289 1.29 7.25 19.46
C ILE A 289 1.34 8.59 18.72
N SER A 290 1.89 8.59 17.49
CA SER A 290 1.99 9.78 16.63
C SER A 290 0.61 10.35 16.31
N TRP A 291 -0.36 9.49 15.98
CA TRP A 291 -1.74 9.89 15.74
C TRP A 291 -2.37 10.56 16.97
N HIS A 292 -2.17 9.98 18.16
CA HIS A 292 -2.69 10.57 19.40
C HIS A 292 -2.02 11.89 19.75
N LEU A 293 -0.71 12.05 19.48
CA LEU A 293 -0.01 13.32 19.62
C LEU A 293 -0.59 14.39 18.70
N GLU A 294 -0.87 14.05 17.44
CA GLU A 294 -1.52 14.96 16.49
C GLU A 294 -2.91 15.40 16.97
N LYS A 295 -3.73 14.46 17.46
CA LYS A 295 -5.05 14.78 18.01
C LYS A 295 -4.97 15.64 19.26
N LEU A 296 -4.00 15.38 20.12
CA LEU A 296 -3.77 16.19 21.33
C LEU A 296 -3.37 17.62 20.96
N LEU A 297 -2.48 17.79 19.99
CA LEU A 297 -2.07 19.10 19.51
C LEU A 297 -3.24 19.85 18.85
N ALA A 298 -4.03 19.16 18.01
CA ALA A 298 -5.23 19.75 17.42
C ALA A 298 -6.21 20.24 18.50
N LEU A 299 -6.39 19.47 19.58
CA LEU A 299 -7.23 19.87 20.72
C LEU A 299 -6.65 21.08 21.47
N ALA A 300 -5.33 21.16 21.64
CA ALA A 300 -4.66 22.33 22.22
C ALA A 300 -4.85 23.59 21.35
N ASP A 301 -4.78 23.44 20.03
CA ASP A 301 -4.97 24.55 19.09
C ASP A 301 -6.44 25.00 19.01
N GLU A 302 -7.38 24.07 19.08
CA GLU A 302 -8.81 24.40 19.22
C GLU A 302 -9.11 25.19 20.50
N LEU A 303 -8.43 24.89 21.62
CA LEU A 303 -8.57 25.65 22.87
C LEU A 303 -8.07 27.10 22.72
N LEU A 304 -7.08 27.34 21.85
CA LEU A 304 -6.61 28.69 21.51
C LEU A 304 -7.60 29.42 20.59
N VAL A 305 -8.11 28.75 19.55
CA VAL A 305 -9.02 29.35 18.56
C VAL A 305 -10.40 29.67 19.14
N ASN A 306 -10.98 28.79 19.96
CA ASN A 306 -12.29 29.01 20.58
C ASN A 306 -12.34 30.29 21.44
N LYS A 307 -11.21 30.85 21.85
CA LYS A 307 -11.17 32.15 22.55
C LYS A 307 -11.41 33.34 21.62
N LEU A 308 -10.94 33.29 20.36
CA LEU A 308 -11.14 34.37 19.38
C LEU A 308 -12.63 34.56 19.05
N GLU A 309 -13.42 33.48 19.07
CA GLU A 309 -14.87 33.55 18.86
C GLU A 309 -15.65 33.95 20.13
N ILE A 310 -15.14 33.62 21.33
CA ILE A 310 -15.76 33.99 22.61
C ILE A 310 -15.63 35.49 22.91
N GLU A 311 -14.61 36.19 22.37
CA GLU A 311 -14.56 37.66 22.40
C GLU A 311 -15.75 38.33 21.65
N VAL A 312 -16.51 37.57 20.87
CA VAL A 312 -17.69 38.03 20.11
C VAL A 312 -19.04 37.57 20.72
N GLY A 313 -19.06 36.66 21.71
CA GLY A 313 -20.33 36.19 22.30
C GLY A 313 -20.26 35.31 23.57
N GLU A 314 -21.20 35.54 24.50
CA GLU A 314 -21.21 35.05 25.90
C GLU A 314 -21.51 33.55 26.15
N PHE A 315 -21.61 32.67 25.14
CA PHE A 315 -22.09 31.29 25.33
C PHE A 315 -21.01 30.17 25.43
N GLY A 316 -19.72 30.48 25.29
CA GLY A 316 -18.66 29.47 25.11
C GLY A 316 -17.94 28.91 26.36
N ARG A 317 -18.10 29.49 27.56
CA ARG A 317 -17.27 29.14 28.74
C ARG A 317 -17.42 27.69 29.23
N ARG A 318 -18.62 27.09 29.13
CA ARG A 318 -18.87 25.72 29.63
C ARG A 318 -18.23 24.62 28.76
N GLY A 319 -17.93 24.92 27.49
CA GLY A 319 -17.29 23.99 26.56
C GLY A 319 -15.77 23.89 26.75
N ALA A 320 -15.11 25.01 27.03
CA ALA A 320 -13.66 25.08 27.20
C ALA A 320 -13.16 24.20 28.37
N GLY A 321 -13.83 24.26 29.53
CA GLY A 321 -13.48 23.41 30.68
C GLY A 321 -13.57 21.89 30.38
N LYS A 322 -14.59 21.46 29.62
CA LYS A 322 -14.72 20.06 29.20
C LYS A 322 -13.62 19.65 28.22
N ARG A 323 -13.27 20.51 27.27
CA ARG A 323 -12.17 20.26 26.33
C ARG A 323 -10.82 20.18 27.03
N MET A 324 -10.58 21.02 28.04
CA MET A 324 -9.36 20.94 28.84
C MET A 324 -9.28 19.64 29.66
N GLN A 325 -10.40 19.18 30.23
CA GLN A 325 -10.47 17.86 30.88
C GLN A 325 -10.20 16.72 29.90
N LEU A 326 -10.71 16.82 28.68
CA LEU A 326 -10.42 15.84 27.61
C LEU A 326 -8.92 15.83 27.27
N LEU A 327 -8.29 17.00 27.11
CA LEU A 327 -6.85 17.13 26.86
C LEU A 327 -6.04 16.47 27.98
N TRP A 328 -6.40 16.71 29.25
CA TRP A 328 -5.78 16.04 30.40
C TRP A 328 -5.93 14.52 30.35
N LYS A 329 -7.15 14.00 30.10
CA LYS A 329 -7.43 12.55 30.01
C LYS A 329 -6.64 11.91 28.88
N MET A 330 -6.64 12.52 27.69
CA MET A 330 -5.91 12.05 26.52
C MET A 330 -4.40 12.04 26.76
N TYR A 331 -3.84 13.13 27.30
CA TYR A 331 -2.42 13.23 27.59
C TYR A 331 -1.97 12.17 28.62
N GLY A 332 -2.77 11.95 29.67
CA GLY A 332 -2.49 10.92 30.66
C GLY A 332 -2.40 9.52 30.03
N ARG A 333 -3.40 9.14 29.23
CA ARG A 333 -3.41 7.84 28.52
C ARG A 333 -2.24 7.70 27.54
N LEU A 334 -1.90 8.78 26.85
CA LEU A 334 -0.80 8.79 25.89
C LEU A 334 0.55 8.59 26.57
N VAL A 335 0.84 9.33 27.64
CA VAL A 335 2.08 9.16 28.41
C VAL A 335 2.19 7.75 28.97
N ASP A 336 1.11 7.20 29.48
CA ASP A 336 1.09 5.83 29.99
C ASP A 336 1.41 4.81 28.87
N LEU A 337 0.86 5.00 27.67
CA LEU A 337 1.16 4.15 26.51
C LEU A 337 2.63 4.29 26.05
N MET A 338 3.13 5.51 25.96
CA MET A 338 4.51 5.80 25.55
C MET A 338 5.54 5.22 26.52
N GLN A 339 5.27 5.28 27.83
CA GLN A 339 6.16 4.70 28.84
C GLN A 339 6.24 3.19 28.72
N GLU A 340 5.12 2.49 28.51
CA GLU A 340 5.15 1.04 28.35
C GLU A 340 5.78 0.61 27.02
N HIS A 341 5.56 1.37 25.94
CA HIS A 341 6.24 1.19 24.67
C HIS A 341 7.77 1.30 24.83
N ALA A 342 8.26 2.37 25.47
CA ALA A 342 9.68 2.52 25.79
C ALA A 342 10.23 1.35 26.63
N GLN A 343 9.43 0.80 27.55
CA GLN A 343 9.83 -0.38 28.32
C GLN A 343 9.92 -1.66 27.49
N ILE A 344 9.09 -1.83 26.45
CA ILE A 344 9.25 -2.94 25.51
C ILE A 344 10.57 -2.81 24.78
N GLU A 345 10.88 -1.61 24.32
CA GLU A 345 12.09 -1.33 23.56
C GLU A 345 13.32 -1.62 24.40
N GLU A 346 13.40 -1.02 25.58
CA GLU A 346 14.50 -1.19 26.53
C GLU A 346 14.71 -2.63 26.99
N ARG A 347 13.63 -3.42 27.15
CA ARG A 347 13.71 -4.75 27.76
C ARG A 347 13.74 -5.90 26.78
N VAL A 348 13.25 -5.68 25.56
CA VAL A 348 13.04 -6.76 24.58
C VAL A 348 13.66 -6.40 23.24
N ILE A 349 13.30 -5.26 22.64
CA ILE A 349 13.71 -4.94 21.26
C ILE A 349 15.18 -4.56 21.20
N PHE A 350 15.63 -3.60 22.01
CA PHE A 350 17.02 -3.15 22.04
C PHE A 350 17.98 -4.27 22.43
N PRO A 351 17.72 -5.10 23.46
CA PRO A 351 18.56 -6.28 23.71
C PRO A 351 18.59 -7.28 22.56
N ALA A 352 17.50 -7.43 21.80
CA ALA A 352 17.47 -8.28 20.61
C ALA A 352 18.26 -7.69 19.45
N ILE A 353 18.40 -6.35 19.37
CA ILE A 353 19.26 -5.68 18.38
C ILE A 353 20.73 -5.74 18.83
N ASP A 354 21.03 -5.37 20.07
CA ASP A 354 22.41 -5.30 20.58
C ASP A 354 23.08 -6.68 20.67
N CYS A 355 22.31 -7.78 20.59
CA CYS A 355 22.89 -9.12 20.50
C CYS A 355 23.73 -9.34 19.22
N THR A 356 23.54 -8.52 18.18
CA THR A 356 24.33 -8.58 16.95
C THR A 356 25.53 -7.64 16.96
N GLU A 357 25.36 -6.45 17.50
CA GLU A 357 26.40 -5.42 17.59
C GLU A 357 26.16 -4.58 18.85
N GLU A 358 27.13 -4.56 19.76
CA GLU A 358 27.00 -3.86 21.04
C GLU A 358 26.88 -2.34 20.84
N GLY A 359 25.93 -1.71 21.53
CA GLY A 359 25.82 -0.26 21.62
C GLY A 359 24.97 0.41 20.54
N MET A 360 24.28 -0.36 19.69
CA MET A 360 23.40 0.18 18.64
C MET A 360 22.24 0.99 19.22
N SER A 361 21.71 0.56 20.37
CA SER A 361 20.56 1.22 21.02
C SER A 361 20.91 2.37 21.98
N GLU A 362 22.20 2.69 22.20
CA GLU A 362 22.62 3.66 23.23
C GLU A 362 22.00 5.06 23.05
N SER A 363 21.88 5.52 21.80
CA SER A 363 21.27 6.82 21.50
C SER A 363 19.78 6.85 21.86
N ALA A 364 19.03 5.80 21.49
CA ALA A 364 17.60 5.69 21.80
C ALA A 364 17.36 5.60 23.33
N LEU A 365 18.22 4.89 24.05
CA LEU A 365 18.20 4.84 25.52
C LEU A 365 18.41 6.23 26.16
N MET A 366 19.32 7.02 25.62
CA MET A 366 19.55 8.39 26.09
C MET A 366 18.34 9.30 25.81
N ASP A 367 17.68 9.08 24.68
CA ASP A 367 16.49 9.81 24.28
C ASP A 367 15.31 9.51 25.22
N HIS A 368 15.08 8.24 25.57
CA HIS A 368 14.09 7.85 26.58
C HIS A 368 14.34 8.52 27.94
N ALA A 369 15.59 8.55 28.39
CA ALA A 369 15.96 9.19 29.65
C ALA A 369 15.70 10.71 29.64
N ARG A 370 15.88 11.36 28.49
CA ARG A 370 15.61 12.80 28.29
C ARG A 370 14.12 13.10 28.21
N ASP A 371 13.32 12.21 27.61
CA ASP A 371 11.91 12.48 27.32
C ASP A 371 11.02 12.38 28.56
N LEU A 372 11.38 11.57 29.55
CA LEU A 372 10.61 11.41 30.79
C LEU A 372 10.43 12.73 31.58
N PRO A 373 11.49 13.52 31.86
CA PRO A 373 11.34 14.87 32.43
C PRO A 373 10.46 15.80 31.58
N VAL A 374 10.54 15.71 30.25
CA VAL A 374 9.74 16.54 29.34
C VAL A 374 8.26 16.20 29.47
N MET A 375 7.91 14.92 29.47
CA MET A 375 6.54 14.44 29.67
C MET A 375 5.96 14.91 31.01
N ASN A 376 6.73 14.77 32.09
CA ASN A 376 6.30 15.24 33.41
C ASN A 376 6.11 16.76 33.44
N GLY A 377 7.00 17.52 32.79
CA GLY A 377 6.85 18.97 32.70
C GLY A 377 5.59 19.41 31.95
N ILE A 378 5.26 18.77 30.82
CA ILE A 378 4.01 19.05 30.09
C ILE A 378 2.79 18.68 30.96
N ARG A 379 2.85 17.58 31.70
CA ARG A 379 1.78 17.19 32.65
C ARG A 379 1.52 18.29 33.68
N GLU A 380 2.58 18.87 34.24
CA GLU A 380 2.46 19.98 35.19
C GLU A 380 1.96 21.27 34.53
N ASP A 381 2.38 21.57 33.29
CA ASP A 381 1.85 22.71 32.53
C ASP A 381 0.33 22.59 32.32
N ILE A 382 -0.16 21.40 31.94
CA ILE A 382 -1.60 21.15 31.79
C ILE A 382 -2.34 21.41 33.10
N LYS A 383 -1.82 20.91 34.24
CA LYS A 383 -2.42 21.18 35.57
C LYS A 383 -2.41 22.66 35.90
N GLY A 384 -1.31 23.35 35.62
CA GLY A 384 -1.15 24.78 35.83
C GLY A 384 -2.23 25.55 35.08
N VAL A 385 -2.39 25.27 33.78
CA VAL A 385 -3.43 25.90 32.96
C VAL A 385 -4.84 25.57 33.46
N MET A 386 -5.10 24.33 33.89
CA MET A 386 -6.40 23.94 34.47
C MET A 386 -6.75 24.69 35.76
N ALA A 387 -5.75 25.14 36.52
CA ALA A 387 -5.94 25.87 37.76
C ALA A 387 -6.17 27.38 37.56
N LEU A 388 -5.89 27.92 36.37
CA LEU A 388 -6.06 29.33 36.06
C LEU A 388 -7.52 29.70 35.79
N GLU A 389 -7.87 30.97 36.03
CA GLU A 389 -9.20 31.49 35.73
C GLU A 389 -9.44 31.51 34.22
N GLN A 390 -10.47 30.78 33.78
CA GLN A 390 -10.79 30.65 32.36
C GLN A 390 -11.10 32.01 31.72
N GLY A 391 -10.42 32.30 30.61
CA GLY A 391 -10.59 33.54 29.85
C GLY A 391 -9.67 34.68 30.27
N GLY A 392 -8.95 34.56 31.39
CA GLY A 392 -7.92 35.52 31.80
C GLY A 392 -6.74 35.63 30.83
N SER A 393 -5.91 36.67 31.01
CA SER A 393 -4.65 36.84 30.27
C SER A 393 -3.70 35.67 30.55
N ASP A 394 -3.49 35.36 31.82
CA ASP A 394 -2.58 34.31 32.28
C ASP A 394 -2.99 32.93 31.74
N HIS A 395 -4.29 32.63 31.69
CA HIS A 395 -4.80 31.37 31.14
C HIS A 395 -4.50 31.24 29.64
N LEU A 396 -4.56 32.34 28.88
CA LEU A 396 -4.23 32.31 27.46
C LEU A 396 -2.72 32.16 27.23
N GLU A 397 -1.91 32.89 27.98
CA GLU A 397 -0.45 32.75 27.92
C GLU A 397 -0.02 31.33 28.27
N GLY A 398 -0.63 30.74 29.31
CA GLY A 398 -0.43 29.34 29.68
C GLY A 398 -0.84 28.36 28.58
N LEU A 399 -1.99 28.54 27.92
CA LEU A 399 -2.40 27.72 26.79
C LEU A 399 -1.45 27.86 25.59
N GLN A 400 -0.99 29.07 25.29
CA GLN A 400 -0.04 29.31 24.20
C GLN A 400 1.31 28.63 24.47
N ALA A 401 1.81 28.74 25.69
CA ALA A 401 3.03 28.08 26.13
C ALA A 401 2.90 26.55 26.07
N LEU A 402 1.78 26.01 26.55
CA LEU A 402 1.48 24.58 26.49
C LEU A 402 1.43 24.08 25.04
N ALA A 403 0.69 24.75 24.16
CA ALA A 403 0.60 24.38 22.75
C ALA A 403 1.96 24.46 22.05
N ALA A 404 2.76 25.50 22.30
CA ALA A 404 4.12 25.61 21.78
C ALA A 404 5.01 24.45 22.26
N ARG A 405 4.94 24.08 23.54
CA ARG A 405 5.70 22.97 24.11
C ARG A 405 5.26 21.62 23.53
N LEU A 406 3.96 21.40 23.36
CA LEU A 406 3.41 20.20 22.71
C LEU A 406 3.89 20.05 21.27
N ARG A 407 3.98 21.14 20.49
CA ARG A 407 4.51 21.09 19.12
C ARG A 407 5.97 20.67 19.07
N VAL A 408 6.80 21.24 19.95
CA VAL A 408 8.22 20.88 20.04
C VAL A 408 8.36 19.41 20.46
N TYR A 409 7.58 18.99 21.45
CA TYR A 409 7.59 17.61 21.93
C TYR A 409 7.16 16.63 20.85
N GLN A 410 6.05 16.88 20.15
CA GLN A 410 5.61 16.07 19.03
C GLN A 410 6.69 15.92 17.96
N LYS A 411 7.32 17.04 17.57
CA LYS A 411 8.39 17.00 16.56
C LYS A 411 9.53 16.09 17.00
N ASN A 412 9.98 16.20 18.25
CA ASN A 412 11.08 15.39 18.76
C ASN A 412 10.71 13.90 18.83
N VAL A 413 9.48 13.56 19.27
CA VAL A 413 9.01 12.16 19.32
C VAL A 413 8.94 11.55 17.92
N VAL A 414 8.41 12.29 16.94
CA VAL A 414 8.32 11.83 15.55
C VAL A 414 9.71 11.66 14.94
N GLU A 415 10.64 12.57 15.23
CA GLU A 415 12.03 12.47 14.79
C GLU A 415 12.72 11.24 15.39
N HIS A 416 12.54 10.99 16.69
CA HIS A 416 13.05 9.82 17.37
C HIS A 416 12.52 8.52 16.74
N TYR A 417 11.20 8.36 16.59
CA TYR A 417 10.62 7.18 15.95
C TYR A 417 11.09 6.98 14.51
N HIS A 418 11.27 8.06 13.74
CA HIS A 418 11.83 7.95 12.40
C HIS A 418 13.28 7.46 12.39
N GLU A 419 14.09 7.86 13.37
CA GLU A 419 15.46 7.35 13.51
C GLU A 419 15.47 5.86 13.85
N GLU A 420 14.63 5.42 14.80
CA GLU A 420 14.52 4.01 15.15
C GLU A 420 14.04 3.16 13.97
N GLU A 421 12.99 3.62 13.28
CA GLU A 421 12.41 2.94 12.11
C GLU A 421 13.38 2.81 10.94
N ARG A 422 14.25 3.81 10.76
CA ARG A 422 15.25 3.85 9.69
C ARG A 422 16.50 3.07 10.03
N ASP A 423 17.00 3.20 11.26
CA ASP A 423 18.36 2.78 11.61
C ASP A 423 18.39 1.56 12.53
N LEU A 424 17.45 1.44 13.47
CA LEU A 424 17.45 0.38 14.50
C LEU A 424 16.57 -0.82 14.14
N LEU A 425 15.29 -0.60 13.83
CA LEU A 425 14.35 -1.69 13.56
C LEU A 425 14.78 -2.62 12.41
N PRO A 426 15.39 -2.13 11.31
CA PRO A 426 15.91 -3.01 10.26
C PRO A 426 16.98 -3.99 10.73
N GLN A 427 17.69 -3.72 11.83
CA GLN A 427 18.69 -4.63 12.40
C GLN A 427 18.07 -5.94 12.88
N LEU A 428 16.79 -5.95 13.27
CA LEU A 428 16.07 -7.19 13.63
C LEU A 428 15.96 -8.18 12.46
N ASN A 429 16.02 -7.69 11.20
CA ASN A 429 16.08 -8.56 10.02
C ASN A 429 17.51 -9.07 9.76
N ILE A 430 18.53 -8.31 10.15
CA ILE A 430 19.95 -8.67 9.99
C ILE A 430 20.37 -9.70 11.05
N ALA A 431 19.77 -9.63 12.23
CA ALA A 431 20.04 -10.49 13.37
C ALA A 431 19.73 -11.99 13.14
N ASP A 432 19.18 -12.37 11.98
CA ASP A 432 18.78 -13.73 11.61
C ASP A 432 18.03 -14.47 12.75
N ILE A 433 17.21 -13.71 13.48
CA ILE A 433 16.43 -14.24 14.58
C ILE A 433 15.39 -15.19 13.98
N GLY A 434 15.55 -16.48 14.26
CA GLY A 434 14.63 -17.51 13.78
C GLY A 434 13.17 -17.21 14.19
N ARG A 435 12.22 -17.64 13.36
CA ARG A 435 10.77 -17.36 13.56
C ARG A 435 10.28 -17.69 14.96
N ASP A 436 10.64 -18.86 15.49
CA ASP A 436 10.23 -19.29 16.84
C ASP A 436 10.73 -18.32 17.92
N LYS A 437 11.95 -17.78 17.75
CA LYS A 437 12.51 -16.81 18.69
C LYS A 437 11.86 -15.44 18.54
N GLN A 438 11.54 -15.01 17.33
CA GLN A 438 10.77 -13.79 17.11
C GLN A 438 9.39 -13.88 17.77
N GLU A 439 8.70 -15.02 17.67
CA GLU A 439 7.41 -15.25 18.33
C GLU A 439 7.53 -15.20 19.85
N GLU A 440 8.58 -15.80 20.43
CA GLU A 440 8.87 -15.70 21.87
C GLU A 440 9.07 -14.23 22.31
N LEU A 441 9.85 -13.45 21.54
CA LEU A 441 10.09 -12.04 21.84
C LEU A 441 8.80 -11.21 21.76
N VAL A 442 7.92 -11.46 20.78
CA VAL A 442 6.61 -10.79 20.70
C VAL A 442 5.75 -11.11 21.92
N ILE A 443 5.75 -12.35 22.40
CA ILE A 443 5.06 -12.73 23.64
C ILE A 443 5.62 -11.95 24.84
N GLN A 444 6.95 -11.80 24.92
CA GLN A 444 7.59 -10.98 25.96
C GLN A 444 7.18 -9.51 25.86
N CYS A 445 7.11 -8.93 24.66
CA CYS A 445 6.62 -7.57 24.44
C CYS A 445 5.21 -7.39 24.98
N PHE A 446 4.27 -8.27 24.60
CA PHE A 446 2.91 -8.20 25.14
C PHE A 446 2.87 -8.40 26.67
N GLY A 447 3.76 -9.24 27.22
CA GLY A 447 3.91 -9.41 28.66
C GLY A 447 4.36 -8.13 29.38
N VAL A 448 5.29 -7.37 28.81
CA VAL A 448 5.68 -6.05 29.32
C VAL A 448 4.50 -5.08 29.30
N MET A 449 3.63 -5.20 28.30
CA MET A 449 2.45 -4.34 28.14
C MET A 449 1.18 -4.81 28.87
N GLU A 450 1.26 -5.79 29.80
CA GLU A 450 0.07 -6.36 30.44
C GLU A 450 -0.80 -5.28 31.10
N GLU A 451 -0.19 -4.24 31.67
CA GLU A 451 -0.90 -3.17 32.34
C GLU A 451 -1.61 -2.22 31.37
N SER A 452 -0.91 -1.67 30.37
CA SER A 452 -1.52 -0.80 29.35
C SER A 452 -2.51 -1.56 28.53
N HIS A 453 -2.20 -2.74 27.99
CA HIS A 453 -3.12 -3.44 27.10
C HIS A 453 -4.35 -3.95 27.85
N GLY A 454 -4.24 -4.18 29.15
CA GLY A 454 -5.39 -4.47 30.01
C GLY A 454 -6.37 -3.30 30.22
N ARG A 455 -6.04 -2.06 29.81
CA ARG A 455 -6.90 -0.87 30.02
C ARG A 455 -6.94 0.15 28.86
N LEU A 456 -5.90 0.19 28.03
CA LEU A 456 -5.61 1.14 26.96
C LEU A 456 -5.52 0.46 25.59
N LEU A 457 -5.77 -0.85 25.46
CA LEU A 457 -5.80 -1.49 24.14
C LEU A 457 -6.78 -0.79 23.17
N PRO A 458 -8.03 -0.46 23.56
CA PRO A 458 -8.92 0.32 22.69
C PRO A 458 -8.34 1.68 22.30
N PHE A 459 -7.60 2.33 23.22
CA PHE A 459 -6.94 3.60 22.96
C PHE A 459 -5.82 3.45 21.93
N LEU A 460 -4.94 2.43 22.06
CA LEU A 460 -3.92 2.13 21.06
C LEU A 460 -4.55 1.85 19.69
N LEU A 461 -5.56 0.97 19.63
CA LEU A 461 -6.17 0.59 18.36
C LEU A 461 -6.88 1.78 17.69
N GLN A 462 -7.39 2.75 18.45
CA GLN A 462 -8.05 3.94 17.90
C GLN A 462 -7.09 4.79 17.05
N GLY A 463 -5.79 4.72 17.31
CA GLY A 463 -4.76 5.43 16.53
C GLY A 463 -4.35 4.72 15.24
N LEU A 464 -5.01 3.61 14.89
CA LEU A 464 -4.68 2.75 13.75
C LEU A 464 -5.79 2.70 12.70
N GLU A 465 -5.41 2.51 11.44
CA GLU A 465 -6.35 2.19 10.37
C GLU A 465 -6.91 0.76 10.53
N ARG A 466 -8.09 0.48 9.95
CA ARG A 466 -8.77 -0.83 10.10
C ARG A 466 -7.88 -2.03 9.76
N HIS A 467 -7.07 -1.92 8.71
CA HIS A 467 -6.18 -3.00 8.29
C HIS A 467 -4.99 -3.17 9.25
N GLU A 468 -4.53 -2.11 9.90
CA GLU A 468 -3.46 -2.12 10.91
C GLU A 468 -3.96 -2.71 12.24
N VAL A 469 -5.21 -2.39 12.63
CA VAL A 469 -5.89 -3.06 13.75
C VAL A 469 -5.91 -4.57 13.54
N ASN A 470 -6.24 -5.02 12.32
CA ASN A 470 -6.23 -6.45 11.97
C ASN A 470 -4.83 -7.07 12.05
N GLN A 471 -3.78 -6.33 11.65
CA GLN A 471 -2.39 -6.79 11.75
C GLN A 471 -1.96 -6.91 13.22
N TYR A 472 -2.19 -5.87 14.02
CA TYR A 472 -1.82 -5.84 15.44
C TYR A 472 -2.53 -6.95 16.23
N LEU A 473 -3.84 -7.12 16.03
CA LEU A 473 -4.62 -8.18 16.66
C LEU A 473 -4.25 -9.57 16.13
N GLY A 474 -3.83 -9.68 14.86
CA GLY A 474 -3.29 -10.92 14.31
C GLY A 474 -2.02 -11.38 15.02
N LEU A 475 -1.09 -10.46 15.29
CA LEU A 475 0.10 -10.75 16.09
C LEU A 475 -0.29 -11.21 17.50
N PHE A 476 -1.20 -10.47 18.14
CA PHE A 476 -1.68 -10.78 19.48
C PHE A 476 -2.30 -12.19 19.56
N GLN A 477 -3.20 -12.54 18.63
CA GLN A 477 -3.84 -13.85 18.61
C GLN A 477 -2.83 -14.98 18.41
N LYS A 478 -1.90 -14.81 17.45
CA LYS A 478 -0.85 -15.79 17.16
C LYS A 478 0.06 -16.03 18.36
N SER A 479 0.37 -14.97 19.13
CA SER A 479 1.17 -15.06 20.36
C SER A 479 0.50 -15.83 21.50
N PHE A 480 -0.83 -16.00 21.47
CA PHE A 480 -1.59 -16.65 22.53
C PHE A 480 -2.52 -17.75 22.01
N GLU A 481 -2.08 -18.50 20.98
CA GLU A 481 -2.82 -19.65 20.45
C GLU A 481 -3.25 -20.61 21.58
N GLY A 482 -4.56 -20.89 21.66
CA GLY A 482 -5.17 -21.66 22.74
C GLY A 482 -5.91 -20.82 23.81
N GLY A 483 -5.84 -19.48 23.77
CA GLY A 483 -6.76 -18.55 24.45
C GLY A 483 -6.73 -18.54 25.99
N ASN A 484 -5.93 -19.40 26.63
CA ASN A 484 -5.94 -19.59 28.09
C ASN A 484 -4.92 -18.72 28.84
N SER A 485 -4.27 -17.76 28.17
CA SER A 485 -3.35 -16.85 28.86
C SER A 485 -4.14 -15.77 29.62
N ARG A 486 -3.69 -15.45 30.84
CA ARG A 486 -4.29 -14.37 31.65
C ARG A 486 -4.33 -13.04 30.89
N LEU A 487 -3.27 -12.78 30.12
CA LEU A 487 -3.13 -11.59 29.29
C LEU A 487 -4.19 -11.56 28.18
N PHE A 488 -4.41 -12.69 27.49
CA PHE A 488 -5.43 -12.83 26.46
C PHE A 488 -6.83 -12.48 26.99
N MET A 489 -7.19 -13.07 28.13
CA MET A 489 -8.48 -12.82 28.78
C MET A 489 -8.65 -11.36 29.22
N ARG A 490 -7.61 -10.76 29.78
CA ARG A 490 -7.65 -9.37 30.27
C ARG A 490 -7.84 -8.37 29.12
N MET A 491 -7.13 -8.57 28.01
CA MET A 491 -7.21 -7.72 26.83
C MET A 491 -8.52 -7.89 26.07
N SER A 492 -9.02 -9.12 25.96
CA SER A 492 -10.35 -9.40 25.41
C SER A 492 -11.44 -8.70 26.23
N SER A 493 -11.36 -8.81 27.57
CA SER A 493 -12.28 -8.12 28.46
C SER A 493 -12.18 -6.59 28.35
N CYS A 494 -10.98 -6.04 28.10
CA CYS A 494 -10.78 -4.61 27.88
C CYS A 494 -11.53 -4.11 26.62
N LEU A 495 -11.53 -4.90 25.54
CA LEU A 495 -12.26 -4.57 24.31
C LEU A 495 -13.78 -4.67 24.49
N GLU A 496 -14.27 -5.62 25.28
CA GLU A 496 -15.69 -5.81 25.56
C GLU A 496 -16.28 -4.72 26.47
N ASN A 497 -15.48 -4.21 27.41
CA ASN A 497 -15.90 -3.25 28.44
C ASN A 497 -15.36 -1.83 28.19
N ALA A 498 -14.97 -1.53 26.95
CA ALA A 498 -14.41 -0.22 26.60
C ALA A 498 -15.47 0.90 26.73
N ASP A 499 -14.99 2.11 27.04
CA ASP A 499 -15.82 3.33 27.03
C ASP A 499 -16.48 3.52 25.64
N GLU A 500 -17.66 4.15 25.60
CA GLU A 500 -18.40 4.40 24.34
C GLU A 500 -17.58 5.13 23.27
N GLU A 501 -16.58 5.92 23.69
CA GLU A 501 -15.65 6.63 22.79
C GLU A 501 -14.81 5.69 21.90
N PHE A 502 -14.73 4.40 22.24
CA PHE A 502 -13.98 3.38 21.49
C PHE A 502 -14.86 2.38 20.73
N ASN A 503 -16.19 2.57 20.70
CA ASN A 503 -17.12 1.60 20.12
C ASN A 503 -16.78 1.19 18.67
N GLU A 504 -16.38 2.14 17.82
CA GLU A 504 -16.06 1.85 16.42
C GLU A 504 -14.84 0.93 16.29
N VAL A 505 -13.77 1.20 17.06
CA VAL A 505 -12.56 0.37 16.99
C VAL A 505 -12.76 -0.98 17.68
N CYS A 506 -13.53 -1.02 18.78
CA CYS A 506 -13.88 -2.27 19.43
C CYS A 506 -14.72 -3.17 18.52
N LYS A 507 -15.62 -2.59 17.70
CA LYS A 507 -16.37 -3.36 16.70
C LYS A 507 -15.44 -4.01 15.67
N VAL A 508 -14.51 -3.25 15.11
CA VAL A 508 -13.50 -3.78 14.17
C VAL A 508 -12.66 -4.88 14.83
N ALA A 509 -12.23 -4.67 16.07
CA ALA A 509 -11.48 -5.65 16.83
C ALA A 509 -12.27 -6.95 17.08
N GLN A 510 -13.56 -6.83 17.43
CA GLN A 510 -14.45 -7.98 17.67
C GLN A 510 -14.73 -8.78 16.40
N GLU A 511 -14.92 -8.12 15.25
CA GLU A 511 -15.05 -8.79 13.94
C GLU A 511 -13.82 -9.68 13.69
N ARG A 512 -12.61 -9.14 13.87
CA ARG A 512 -11.36 -9.89 13.72
C ARG A 512 -11.22 -11.02 14.75
N MET A 513 -11.58 -10.76 16.01
CA MET A 513 -11.48 -11.77 17.06
C MET A 513 -12.48 -12.92 16.88
N GLY A 514 -13.67 -12.63 16.37
CA GLY A 514 -14.71 -13.63 16.08
C GLY A 514 -14.41 -14.51 14.87
N GLU A 515 -13.83 -13.96 13.80
CA GLU A 515 -13.50 -14.71 12.57
C GLU A 515 -12.45 -15.81 12.77
N VAL A 516 -11.52 -15.61 13.72
CA VAL A 516 -10.42 -16.54 14.01
C VAL A 516 -10.78 -17.54 15.13
N MET A 517 -11.76 -17.23 15.99
CA MET A 517 -12.29 -18.13 17.01
C MET A 517 -13.38 -19.10 16.50
N ALA A 518 -13.80 -18.97 15.24
CA ALA A 518 -14.61 -20.00 14.60
C ALA A 518 -13.75 -21.29 14.52
N PRO A 519 -14.23 -22.43 15.05
CA PRO A 519 -13.49 -23.68 14.90
C PRO A 519 -13.22 -23.90 13.43
N ALA A 520 -11.98 -24.23 13.08
CA ALA A 520 -11.62 -24.69 11.75
C ALA A 520 -12.69 -25.70 11.34
N LYS A 521 -13.48 -25.39 10.32
CA LYS A 521 -14.36 -26.39 9.73
C LYS A 521 -13.42 -27.45 9.19
N ASP A 522 -13.28 -28.54 9.93
CA ASP A 522 -12.61 -29.75 9.47
C ASP A 522 -13.28 -30.12 8.14
N ASN A 523 -12.56 -29.87 7.04
CA ASN A 523 -12.93 -30.42 5.75
C ASN A 523 -12.62 -31.92 5.82
N ALA A 524 -13.66 -32.68 6.18
CA ALA A 524 -13.72 -34.13 6.00
C ALA A 524 -13.80 -34.51 4.52
#